data_AF-A8ZUQ9-F1
#
_entry.id   AF-A8ZUQ9-F1
#
_cell.length_a   1.000
_cell.length_b   1.000
_cell.length_c   1.000
_cell.angle_alpha   90.00
_cell.angle_beta   90.00
_cell.angle_gamma   90.00
#
_symmetry.space_group_name_H-M   'P 1'
#
loop_
_entity.id
_entity.type
_entity.pdbx_description
1 polymer ?
#
loop_
_entity_poly.entity_id
_entity_poly.type
_entity_poly.pdbx_seq_one_letter_code
_entity_poly.pdbx_strand_id
1 'polypeptide(L)'
;MGLAVSRFSEIRRKIDSSSIRIFARTLLWPYNGMVNDILGAIQTGGNYLAALGLASYTEICGRQIFFGGDNNKKDWECFNQFIKHMGSEEILNEKLIFEGKPVYFKDAVRNGLVHRYFMKVGSGKVAMSSSKAQAKRTGFLINGPNEVVMVVIPYFELFCGALKRARDEELLKWRS
;
A
#
# COMPACT_ATOMS: atom_id res chain seq x y z
N MET A 1 -15.58 -27.16 4.70
CA MET A 1 -14.12 -26.90 4.89
C MET A 1 -13.30 -26.77 3.59
N GLY A 2 -13.78 -27.17 2.40
CA GLY A 2 -12.97 -27.14 1.16
C GLY A 2 -12.76 -25.79 0.46
N LEU A 3 -13.64 -24.80 0.64
CA LEU A 3 -13.55 -23.51 -0.07
C LEU A 3 -12.41 -22.61 0.43
N ALA A 4 -12.11 -22.62 1.73
CA ALA A 4 -11.05 -21.78 2.32
C ALA A 4 -9.65 -22.21 1.86
N VAL A 5 -9.38 -23.53 1.85
CA VAL A 5 -8.10 -24.09 1.38
C VAL A 5 -7.82 -23.72 -0.07
N SER A 6 -8.85 -23.67 -0.93
CA SER A 6 -8.72 -23.28 -2.34
C SER A 6 -8.26 -21.82 -2.50
N ARG A 7 -8.83 -20.87 -1.74
CA ARG A 7 -8.48 -19.43 -1.85
C ARG A 7 -7.07 -19.12 -1.36
N PHE A 8 -6.60 -19.75 -0.28
CA PHE A 8 -5.23 -19.55 0.20
C PHE A 8 -4.19 -20.07 -0.79
N SER A 9 -4.46 -21.23 -1.42
CA SER A 9 -3.57 -21.77 -2.45
C SER A 9 -3.51 -20.85 -3.68
N GLU A 10 -4.63 -20.22 -4.04
CA GLU A 10 -4.70 -19.28 -5.15
C GLU A 10 -3.96 -17.97 -4.85
N ILE A 11 -4.08 -17.42 -3.64
CA ILE A 11 -3.33 -16.23 -3.20
C ILE A 11 -1.83 -16.50 -3.24
N ARG A 12 -1.38 -17.65 -2.72
CA ARG A 12 0.04 -18.04 -2.77
C ARG A 12 0.57 -18.20 -4.19
N ARG A 13 -0.27 -18.63 -5.14
CA ARG A 13 0.11 -18.70 -6.57
C ARG A 13 0.19 -17.32 -7.22
N LYS A 14 -0.59 -16.35 -6.74
CA LYS A 14 -0.61 -14.99 -7.30
C LYS A 14 0.57 -14.13 -6.89
N ILE A 15 1.29 -14.50 -5.83
CA ILE A 15 2.44 -13.74 -5.33
C ILE A 15 3.72 -14.56 -5.44
N ASP A 16 4.69 -14.07 -6.22
CA ASP A 16 6.02 -14.68 -6.30
C ASP A 16 6.83 -14.39 -5.03
N SER A 17 6.51 -15.17 -4.00
CA SER A 17 7.07 -15.03 -2.66
C SER A 17 8.58 -15.24 -2.64
N SER A 18 9.10 -16.10 -3.51
CA SER A 18 10.54 -16.39 -3.60
C SER A 18 11.30 -15.17 -4.10
N SER A 19 10.85 -14.59 -5.21
CA SER A 19 11.47 -13.38 -5.78
C SER A 19 11.35 -12.19 -4.82
N ILE A 20 10.22 -12.02 -4.13
CA ILE A 20 10.03 -10.95 -3.13
C ILE A 20 10.99 -11.14 -1.94
N ARG A 21 11.19 -12.36 -1.44
CA ARG A 21 12.14 -12.61 -0.35
C ARG A 21 13.58 -12.36 -0.77
N ILE A 22 13.96 -12.74 -1.99
CA ILE A 22 15.29 -12.44 -2.55
C ILE A 22 15.47 -10.92 -2.62
N PHE A 23 14.48 -10.20 -3.15
CA PHE A 23 14.48 -8.74 -3.18
C PHE A 23 14.60 -8.13 -1.79
N ALA A 24 13.80 -8.58 -0.81
CA ALA A 24 13.81 -8.04 0.55
C ALA A 24 15.21 -8.13 1.19
N ARG A 25 15.97 -9.19 0.93
CA ARG A 25 17.36 -9.36 1.43
C ARG A 25 18.34 -8.32 0.90
N THR A 26 18.01 -7.65 -0.21
CA THR A 26 18.83 -6.58 -0.79
C THR A 26 18.53 -5.20 -0.21
N LEU A 27 17.49 -5.08 0.62
CA LEU A 27 17.09 -3.81 1.23
C LEU A 27 17.75 -3.64 2.61
N LEU A 28 18.05 -2.40 2.96
CA LEU A 28 18.49 -2.01 4.30
C LEU A 28 17.36 -2.20 5.33
N TRP A 29 17.73 -2.38 6.60
CA TRP A 29 16.77 -2.23 7.70
C TRP A 29 16.30 -0.78 7.79
N PRO A 30 15.00 -0.50 8.03
CA PRO A 30 13.89 -1.43 8.27
C PRO A 30 13.08 -1.82 7.02
N TYR A 31 13.47 -1.36 5.83
CA TYR A 31 12.73 -1.61 4.59
C TYR A 31 12.57 -3.12 4.29
N ASN A 32 13.59 -3.92 4.56
CA ASN A 32 13.51 -5.38 4.45
C ASN A 32 12.47 -5.99 5.42
N GLY A 33 12.38 -5.49 6.65
CA GLY A 33 11.39 -5.89 7.65
C GLY A 33 9.98 -5.58 7.16
N MET A 34 9.75 -4.34 6.70
CA MET A 34 8.47 -3.92 6.15
C MET A 34 7.99 -4.83 5.01
N VAL A 35 8.89 -5.19 4.07
CA VAL A 35 8.53 -6.11 2.98
C VAL A 35 8.17 -7.50 3.50
N ASN A 36 8.94 -8.04 4.46
CA ASN A 36 8.67 -9.35 5.03
C ASN A 36 7.38 -9.39 5.86
N ASP A 37 7.07 -8.33 6.60
CA ASP A 37 5.85 -8.22 7.40
C ASP A 37 4.60 -8.27 6.51
N ILE A 38 4.60 -7.48 5.43
CA ILE A 38 3.48 -7.47 4.46
C ILE A 38 3.38 -8.80 3.71
N LEU A 39 4.50 -9.37 3.28
CA LEU A 39 4.50 -10.68 2.63
C LEU A 39 3.92 -11.76 3.56
N GLY A 40 4.30 -11.75 4.84
CA GLY A 40 3.77 -12.66 5.86
C GLY A 40 2.26 -12.50 6.03
N ALA A 41 1.77 -11.26 6.12
CA ALA A 41 0.33 -10.98 6.20
C ALA A 41 -0.45 -11.46 4.97
N ILE A 42 0.10 -11.30 3.76
CA ILE A 42 -0.51 -11.80 2.53
C ILE A 42 -0.56 -13.34 2.54
N GLN A 43 0.54 -13.99 2.92
CA GLN A 43 0.66 -15.46 2.92
C GLN A 43 -0.25 -16.16 3.92
N THR A 44 -0.65 -15.45 4.99
CA THR A 44 -1.63 -15.91 5.98
C THR A 44 -3.06 -15.43 5.68
N GLY A 45 -3.25 -14.69 4.58
CA GLY A 45 -4.54 -14.14 4.14
C GLY A 45 -5.09 -12.98 4.98
N GLY A 46 -4.25 -12.34 5.79
CA GLY A 46 -4.58 -11.14 6.55
C GLY A 46 -4.69 -9.90 5.65
N ASN A 47 -5.75 -9.81 4.86
CA ASN A 47 -5.97 -8.72 3.90
C ASN A 47 -5.98 -7.34 4.56
N TYR A 48 -6.74 -7.14 5.63
CA TYR A 48 -6.79 -5.86 6.34
C TYR A 48 -5.47 -5.55 7.04
N LEU A 49 -4.82 -6.54 7.65
CA LEU A 49 -3.51 -6.35 8.29
C LEU A 49 -2.46 -5.91 7.27
N ALA A 50 -2.43 -6.55 6.10
CA ALA A 50 -1.55 -6.16 5.00
C ALA A 50 -1.89 -4.75 4.48
N ALA A 51 -3.16 -4.42 4.29
CA ALA A 51 -3.59 -3.09 3.85
C ALA A 51 -3.20 -1.99 4.85
N LEU A 52 -3.36 -2.23 6.15
CA LEU A 52 -2.96 -1.33 7.22
C LEU A 52 -1.46 -1.08 7.21
N GLY A 53 -0.67 -2.17 7.18
CA GLY A 53 0.78 -2.07 7.12
C GLY A 53 1.25 -1.32 5.87
N LEU A 54 0.69 -1.63 4.71
CA LEU A 54 1.00 -0.94 3.45
C LEU A 54 0.68 0.55 3.51
N ALA A 55 -0.49 0.94 4.03
CA ALA A 55 -0.86 2.34 4.16
C ALA A 55 0.09 3.10 5.12
N SER A 56 0.46 2.48 6.24
CA SER A 56 1.42 3.05 7.20
C SER A 56 2.83 3.14 6.62
N TYR A 57 3.34 2.08 6.01
CA TYR A 57 4.68 2.05 5.43
C TYR A 57 4.83 2.98 4.23
N THR A 58 3.76 3.22 3.47
CA THR A 58 3.77 4.23 2.40
C THR A 58 4.10 5.62 2.94
N GLU A 59 3.51 6.00 4.08
CA GLU A 59 3.79 7.28 4.73
C GLU A 59 5.20 7.33 5.32
N ILE A 60 5.61 6.27 6.04
CA ILE A 60 6.93 6.18 6.66
C ILE A 60 8.04 6.21 5.61
N CYS A 61 7.91 5.41 4.55
CA CYS A 61 8.86 5.40 3.44
C CYS A 61 8.89 6.75 2.73
N GLY A 62 7.72 7.36 2.51
CA GLY A 62 7.64 8.71 1.97
C GLY A 62 8.44 9.72 2.78
N ARG A 63 8.28 9.71 4.11
CA ARG A 63 9.01 10.60 5.04
C ARG A 63 10.51 10.34 5.02
N GLN A 64 10.92 9.08 5.12
CA GLN A 64 12.34 8.72 5.24
C GLN A 64 13.10 8.93 3.93
N ILE A 65 12.52 8.52 2.80
CA ILE A 65 13.18 8.53 1.50
C ILE A 65 13.21 9.95 0.91
N PHE A 66 12.10 10.70 0.98
CA PHE A 66 12.02 12.01 0.31
C PHE A 66 12.20 13.21 1.23
N PHE A 67 12.09 13.01 2.54
CA PHE A 67 12.20 14.10 3.51
C PHE A 67 13.23 13.80 4.61
N GLY A 68 14.04 12.75 4.46
CA GLY A 68 15.14 12.44 5.37
C GLY A 68 14.72 12.22 6.83
N GLY A 69 13.48 11.79 7.07
CA GLY A 69 12.95 11.59 8.41
C GLY A 69 12.46 12.88 9.10
N ASP A 70 12.34 14.01 8.40
CA ASP A 70 11.88 15.27 8.98
C ASP A 70 10.46 15.15 9.55
N ASN A 71 10.33 15.19 10.88
CA ASN A 71 9.06 15.10 11.60
C ASN A 71 8.16 16.33 11.44
N ASN A 72 8.67 17.45 10.92
CA ASN A 72 7.87 18.64 10.66
C ASN A 72 7.05 18.53 9.36
N LYS A 73 7.37 17.57 8.48
CA LYS A 73 6.60 17.34 7.26
C LYS A 73 5.24 16.76 7.57
N LYS A 74 4.22 17.22 6.83
CA LYS A 74 2.86 16.71 7.04
C LYS A 74 2.79 15.28 6.51
N ASP A 75 2.13 14.41 7.27
CA ASP A 75 1.92 13.00 6.90
C ASP A 75 1.37 12.82 5.49
N TRP A 76 0.44 13.69 5.07
CA TRP A 76 -0.16 13.61 3.73
C TRP A 76 0.84 13.94 2.61
N GLU A 77 1.81 14.84 2.86
CA GLU A 77 2.87 15.15 1.90
C GLU A 77 3.78 13.94 1.70
N CYS A 78 4.18 13.31 2.82
CA CYS A 78 4.99 12.10 2.83
C CYS A 78 4.31 10.96 2.09
N PHE A 79 3.06 10.66 2.45
CA PHE A 79 2.25 9.63 1.79
C PHE A 79 2.10 9.89 0.29
N ASN A 80 1.67 11.09 -0.09
CA ASN A 80 1.44 11.44 -1.50
C ASN A 80 2.72 11.38 -2.32
N GLN A 81 3.87 11.78 -1.76
CA GLN A 81 5.15 11.71 -2.46
C GLN A 81 5.56 10.27 -2.75
N PHE A 82 5.32 9.34 -1.82
CA PHE A 82 5.58 7.92 -2.08
C PHE A 82 4.61 7.33 -3.10
N ILE A 83 3.32 7.71 -3.08
CA ILE A 83 2.35 7.34 -4.13
C ILE A 83 2.82 7.78 -5.52
N LYS A 84 3.33 9.02 -5.65
CA LYS A 84 3.91 9.51 -6.91
C LYS A 84 5.10 8.66 -7.34
N HIS A 85 6.00 8.34 -6.41
CA HIS A 85 7.16 7.51 -6.71
C HIS A 85 6.79 6.08 -7.14
N MET A 86 5.69 5.51 -6.63
CA MET A 86 5.12 4.25 -7.13
C MET A 86 4.61 4.34 -8.58
N GLY A 87 4.46 5.54 -9.15
CA GLY A 87 3.88 5.75 -10.47
C GLY A 87 2.34 5.74 -10.47
N SER A 88 1.74 5.94 -9.28
CA SER A 88 0.29 5.84 -9.07
C SER A 88 -0.36 7.20 -8.81
N GLU A 89 0.28 8.29 -9.24
CA GLU A 89 -0.14 9.66 -8.90
C GLU A 89 -1.56 10.02 -9.37
N GLU A 90 -2.06 9.34 -10.40
CA GLU A 90 -3.42 9.50 -10.91
C GLU A 90 -4.47 9.34 -9.80
N ILE A 91 -4.22 8.46 -8.83
CA ILE A 91 -5.14 8.19 -7.72
C ILE A 91 -5.30 9.39 -6.76
N LEU A 92 -4.31 10.29 -6.72
CA LEU A 92 -4.31 11.44 -5.80
C LEU A 92 -5.30 12.52 -6.23
N ASN A 93 -5.71 12.52 -7.50
CA ASN A 93 -6.64 13.49 -8.07
C ASN A 93 -8.10 13.04 -7.98
N GLU A 94 -8.34 11.84 -7.45
CA GLU A 94 -9.65 11.24 -7.37
C GLU A 94 -10.51 11.94 -6.32
N LYS A 95 -11.73 12.30 -6.73
CA LYS A 95 -12.68 13.02 -5.86
C LYS A 95 -13.43 12.02 -5.01
N LEU A 96 -13.03 11.91 -3.74
CA LEU A 96 -13.68 11.02 -2.78
C LEU A 96 -14.62 11.80 -1.86
N ILE A 97 -15.71 11.16 -1.46
CA ILE A 97 -16.73 11.73 -0.57
C ILE A 97 -16.88 10.84 0.66
N PHE A 98 -16.94 11.49 1.82
CA PHE A 98 -17.25 10.87 3.11
C PHE A 98 -18.22 11.76 3.86
N GLU A 99 -19.34 11.20 4.33
CA GLU A 99 -20.37 11.95 5.08
C GLU A 99 -20.83 13.22 4.33
N GLY A 100 -20.97 13.13 3.00
CA GLY A 100 -21.39 14.23 2.14
C GLY A 100 -20.33 15.30 1.89
N LYS A 101 -19.09 15.13 2.36
CA LYS A 101 -18.00 16.09 2.20
C LYS A 101 -16.86 15.52 1.34
N PRO A 102 -16.23 16.33 0.47
CA PRO A 102 -15.01 15.94 -0.21
C PRO A 102 -13.89 15.63 0.78
N VAL A 103 -13.14 14.55 0.52
CA VAL A 103 -11.96 14.17 1.31
C VAL A 103 -10.78 13.86 0.40
N TYR A 104 -9.56 14.15 0.88
CA TYR A 104 -8.34 13.79 0.17
C TYR A 104 -8.09 12.28 0.21
N PHE A 105 -7.38 11.77 -0.80
CA PHE A 105 -7.07 10.34 -0.91
C PHE A 105 -6.38 9.76 0.34
N LYS A 106 -5.35 10.43 0.87
CA LYS A 106 -4.68 10.02 2.12
C LYS A 106 -5.64 9.96 3.30
N ASP A 107 -6.59 10.90 3.37
CA ASP A 107 -7.58 10.95 4.45
C ASP A 107 -8.57 9.80 4.36
N ALA A 108 -9.02 9.49 3.14
CA ALA A 108 -9.87 8.34 2.84
C ALA A 108 -9.19 7.01 3.22
N VAL A 109 -7.95 6.80 2.76
CA VAL A 109 -7.26 5.52 2.87
C VAL A 109 -6.47 5.40 4.17
N ARG A 110 -5.39 6.16 4.36
CA ARG A 110 -4.52 6.04 5.55
C ARG A 110 -5.26 6.42 6.81
N ASN A 111 -5.84 7.63 6.86
CA ASN A 111 -6.48 8.09 8.11
C ASN A 111 -7.73 7.28 8.46
N GLY A 112 -8.42 6.72 7.47
CA GLY A 112 -9.47 5.75 7.70
C GLY A 112 -8.91 4.43 8.25
N LEU A 113 -8.11 3.72 7.43
CA LEU A 113 -7.63 2.39 7.76
C LEU A 113 -6.84 2.38 9.07
N VAL A 114 -5.82 3.23 9.21
CA VAL A 114 -4.88 3.16 10.34
C VAL A 114 -5.52 3.53 11.68
N HIS A 115 -6.43 4.50 11.70
CA HIS A 115 -7.00 5.01 12.96
C HIS A 115 -8.39 4.49 13.29
N ARG A 116 -9.12 3.99 12.30
CA ARG A 116 -10.51 3.56 12.46
C ARG A 116 -10.80 2.17 11.90
N TYR A 117 -9.82 1.51 11.28
CA TYR A 117 -9.96 0.18 10.68
C TYR A 117 -10.98 0.11 9.52
N PHE A 118 -11.35 1.26 8.93
CA PHE A 118 -12.20 1.36 7.73
C PHE A 118 -11.81 2.57 6.89
N MET A 119 -11.95 2.53 5.57
CA MET A 119 -11.67 3.72 4.72
C MET A 119 -12.77 4.76 4.88
N LYS A 120 -12.41 6.04 5.01
CA LYS A 120 -13.36 7.17 5.09
C LYS A 120 -13.94 7.48 3.71
N VAL A 121 -14.80 6.60 3.24
CA VAL A 121 -15.66 6.73 2.05
C VAL A 121 -16.98 6.03 2.34
N GLY A 122 -18.02 6.24 1.52
CA GLY A 122 -19.30 5.56 1.71
C GLY A 122 -19.22 4.02 1.71
N SER A 123 -18.34 3.45 0.90
CA SER A 123 -18.09 2.01 0.79
C SER A 123 -16.59 1.72 0.62
N GLY A 124 -15.92 1.45 1.73
CA GLY A 124 -14.50 1.08 1.76
C GLY A 124 -14.30 -0.43 1.86
N LYS A 125 -13.50 -1.03 0.97
CA LYS A 125 -13.24 -2.48 0.98
C LYS A 125 -11.75 -2.77 0.83
N VAL A 126 -11.34 -3.94 1.31
CA VAL A 126 -10.00 -4.49 1.08
C VAL A 126 -10.12 -5.83 0.37
N ALA A 127 -9.53 -5.93 -0.81
CA ALA A 127 -9.45 -7.16 -1.59
C ALA A 127 -8.01 -7.64 -1.69
N MET A 128 -7.79 -8.96 -1.73
CA MET A 128 -6.42 -9.48 -1.83
C MET A 128 -5.84 -9.32 -3.25
N SER A 129 -6.66 -9.55 -4.28
CA SER A 129 -6.23 -9.54 -5.68
C SER A 129 -7.34 -9.00 -6.59
N SER A 130 -6.95 -8.54 -7.78
CA SER A 130 -7.86 -8.10 -8.84
C SER A 130 -7.18 -8.26 -10.19
N SER A 131 -7.94 -8.62 -11.22
CA SER A 131 -7.47 -8.64 -12.61
C SER A 131 -7.66 -7.31 -13.34
N LYS A 132 -8.42 -6.36 -12.75
CA LYS A 132 -8.74 -5.07 -13.37
C LYS A 132 -7.47 -4.23 -13.57
N ALA A 133 -7.38 -3.56 -14.73
CA ALA A 133 -6.21 -2.77 -15.10
C ALA A 133 -5.91 -1.62 -14.12
N GLN A 134 -6.94 -0.93 -13.63
CA GLN A 134 -6.77 0.15 -12.64
C GLN A 134 -6.07 -0.36 -11.38
N ALA A 135 -6.50 -1.49 -10.82
CA ALA A 135 -5.87 -2.08 -9.64
C ALA A 135 -4.39 -2.42 -9.87
N LYS A 136 -4.04 -2.93 -11.05
CA LYS A 136 -2.64 -3.23 -11.40
C LYS A 136 -1.77 -1.99 -11.48
N ARG A 137 -2.33 -0.86 -11.95
CA ARG A 137 -1.60 0.41 -12.07
C ARG A 137 -1.48 1.15 -10.75
N THR A 138 -2.52 1.15 -9.92
CA THR A 138 -2.60 2.04 -8.76
C THR A 138 -2.62 1.33 -7.42
N GLY A 139 -2.93 0.03 -7.39
CA GLY A 139 -3.24 -0.69 -6.17
C GLY A 139 -4.68 -0.46 -5.66
N PHE A 140 -5.51 0.28 -6.40
CA PHE A 140 -6.88 0.61 -6.01
C PHE A 140 -7.89 0.40 -7.13
N LEU A 141 -9.15 0.23 -6.74
CA LEU A 141 -10.32 0.40 -7.59
C LEU A 141 -11.16 1.54 -7.01
N ILE A 142 -11.48 2.52 -7.85
CA ILE A 142 -12.38 3.60 -7.49
C ILE A 142 -13.61 3.49 -8.36
N ASN A 143 -14.74 3.12 -7.76
CA ASN A 143 -16.01 2.96 -8.44
C ASN A 143 -16.92 4.15 -8.10
N GLY A 144 -16.52 5.33 -8.58
CA GLY A 144 -17.17 6.60 -8.22
C GLY A 144 -16.73 7.17 -6.87
N PRO A 145 -17.28 8.31 -6.46
CA PRO A 145 -16.72 9.12 -5.36
C PRO A 145 -16.90 8.48 -3.97
N ASN A 146 -17.80 7.50 -3.85
CA ASN A 146 -18.14 6.89 -2.57
C ASN A 146 -17.58 5.49 -2.38
N GLU A 147 -16.96 4.87 -3.40
CA GLU A 147 -16.49 3.48 -3.30
C GLU A 147 -15.00 3.36 -3.64
N VAL A 148 -14.24 2.85 -2.67
CA VAL A 148 -12.80 2.59 -2.81
C VAL A 148 -12.51 1.16 -2.37
N VAL A 149 -11.77 0.43 -3.21
CA VAL A 149 -11.23 -0.88 -2.88
C VAL A 149 -9.71 -0.81 -2.94
N MET A 150 -9.02 -1.03 -1.83
CA MET A 150 -7.58 -1.27 -1.85
C MET A 150 -7.33 -2.74 -2.19
N VAL A 151 -6.48 -2.97 -3.20
CA VAL A 151 -6.14 -4.30 -3.68
C VAL A 151 -4.71 -4.62 -3.25
N VAL A 152 -4.60 -5.48 -2.25
CA VAL A 152 -3.36 -5.69 -1.47
C VAL A 152 -2.18 -6.14 -2.33
N ILE A 153 -2.32 -7.20 -3.13
CA ILE A 153 -1.20 -7.73 -3.93
C ILE A 153 -0.71 -6.69 -4.95
N PRO A 154 -1.57 -6.09 -5.81
CA PRO A 154 -1.12 -5.05 -6.73
C PRO A 154 -0.47 -3.85 -6.02
N TYR A 155 -1.03 -3.39 -4.90
CA TYR A 155 -0.43 -2.30 -4.14
C TYR A 155 0.95 -2.69 -3.58
N PHE A 156 1.09 -3.92 -3.08
CA PHE A 156 2.36 -4.43 -2.56
C PHE A 156 3.43 -4.56 -3.64
N GLU A 157 3.06 -5.01 -4.85
CA GLU A 157 3.96 -5.06 -5.99
C GLU A 157 4.47 -3.67 -6.37
N LEU A 158 3.58 -2.67 -6.41
CA LEU A 158 3.94 -1.26 -6.65
C LEU A 158 4.85 -0.71 -5.53
N PHE A 159 4.55 -1.04 -4.27
CA PHE A 159 5.34 -0.66 -3.12
C PHE A 159 6.76 -1.25 -3.19
N CYS A 160 6.90 -2.55 -3.48
CA CYS A 160 8.19 -3.19 -3.70
C CYS A 160 8.94 -2.60 -4.90
N GLY A 161 8.23 -2.29 -5.98
CA GLY A 161 8.79 -1.62 -7.15
C GLY A 161 9.37 -0.24 -6.82
N ALA A 162 8.65 0.55 -6.03
CA ALA A 162 9.12 1.84 -5.52
C ALA A 162 10.34 1.70 -4.61
N LEU A 163 10.36 0.73 -3.69
CA LEU A 163 11.54 0.50 -2.84
C LEU A 163 12.75 0.05 -3.66
N LYS A 164 12.54 -0.78 -4.69
CA LYS A 164 13.60 -1.19 -5.62
C LYS A 164 14.16 0.02 -6.35
N ARG A 165 13.30 0.89 -6.87
CA ARG A 165 13.70 2.13 -7.55
C ARG A 165 14.47 3.05 -6.60
N ALA A 166 13.95 3.31 -5.41
CA ALA A 166 14.63 4.13 -4.41
C ALA A 166 16.00 3.57 -4.00
N ARG A 167 16.17 2.24 -3.98
CA ARG A 167 17.48 1.60 -3.76
C ARG A 167 18.43 1.89 -4.91
N ASP A 168 17.96 1.69 -6.14
CA ASP A 168 18.77 1.86 -7.36
C ASP A 168 19.15 3.34 -7.59
N GLU A 169 18.34 4.28 -7.06
CA GLU A 169 18.59 5.72 -7.02
C GLU A 169 19.37 6.18 -5.77
N GLU A 170 19.83 5.25 -4.92
CA GLU A 170 20.57 5.53 -3.67
C GLU A 170 19.83 6.45 -2.66
N LEU A 171 18.50 6.45 -2.72
CA LEU A 171 17.63 7.24 -1.84
C LEU A 171 17.31 6.53 -0.52
N LEU A 172 17.52 5.21 -0.43
CA LEU A 172 17.27 4.47 0.80
C LEU A 172 18.26 4.85 1.89
N LYS A 173 17.84 5.78 2.75
CA LYS A 173 18.52 6.17 3.98
C LYS A 173 17.55 5.92 5.13
N TRP A 174 18.08 5.58 6.29
CA TRP A 174 17.30 5.53 7.52
C TRP A 174 17.91 6.49 8.52
N ARG A 175 17.11 7.46 8.97
CA ARG A 175 17.47 8.37 10.06
C ARG A 175 16.49 8.14 11.19
N SER A 176 17.03 7.61 12.30
CA SER A 176 16.34 7.41 13.58
C SER A 176 16.13 8.75 14.28
#